data_AF-A0A9P9NRY0-F1
#
_entry.id   AF-A0A9P9NRY0-F1
#
_cell.length_a   1.000
_cell.length_b   1.000
_cell.length_c   1.000
_cell.angle_alpha   90.00
_cell.angle_beta   90.00
_cell.angle_gamma   90.00
#
_symmetry.space_group_name_H-M   'P 1'
#
loop_
_entity.id
_entity.type
_entity.pdbx_description
1 polymer ?
#
loop_
_entity_poly.entity_id
_entity_poly.type
_entity_poly.pdbx_seq_one_letter_code
_entity_poly.pdbx_strand_id
1 'polypeptide(L)' 'MVTVQVGPDKVTWSLHEAVICNASKYFKDAFRGGFAEASSKIMHLTEDDPDVFKKFVDYIYR' A
#
# COMPACT_ATOMS: atom_id res chain seq x y z
N MET A 1 -8.64 3.16 -6.21
CA MET A 1 -7.24 3.61 -6.12
C MET A 1 -6.93 3.77 -4.64
N VAL A 2 -5.77 3.32 -4.19
CA VAL A 2 -5.24 3.49 -2.83
C VAL A 2 -3.86 4.13 -2.91
N THR A 3 -3.50 4.86 -1.88
CA THR A 3 -2.25 5.59 -1.76
C THR A 3 -1.42 4.95 -0.65
N VAL A 4 -0.17 4.59 -0.93
CA VAL A 4 0.75 4.08 0.08
C VAL A 4 1.93 5.03 0.19
N GLN A 5 2.21 5.50 1.40
CA GLN A 5 3.34 6.37 1.69
C GLN A 5 4.42 5.55 2.40
N VAL A 6 5.63 5.44 1.82
CA VAL A 6 6.70 4.56 2.34
C VAL A 6 7.93 5.37 2.74
N GLY A 7 8.51 4.97 3.86
CA GLY A 7 9.76 5.49 4.40
C GLY A 7 9.65 6.86 5.08
N PRO A 8 10.78 7.34 5.63
CA PRO A 8 10.86 8.65 6.28
C PRO A 8 10.62 9.81 5.31
N ASP A 9 11.00 9.63 4.04
CA ASP A 9 10.77 10.59 2.94
C ASP A 9 9.31 10.63 2.46
N LYS A 10 8.42 9.78 3.00
CA LYS A 10 6.99 9.69 2.64
C LYS A 10 6.77 9.62 1.14
N VAL A 11 7.59 8.83 0.45
CA VAL A 11 7.42 8.61 -0.98
C VAL A 11 6.01 8.04 -1.19
N THR A 12 5.28 8.57 -2.16
CA THR A 12 3.84 8.27 -2.31
C THR A 12 3.61 7.44 -3.57
N TRP A 13 2.92 6.30 -3.43
CA TRP A 13 2.53 5.41 -4.52
C TRP A 13 1.03 5.31 -4.65
N SER A 14 0.53 5.49 -5.87
CA SER A 14 -0.87 5.30 -6.22
C SER A 14 -1.07 3.94 -6.87
N LEU A 15 -1.83 3.05 -6.22
CA LEU A 15 -2.02 1.66 -6.62
C LEU A 15 -3.51 1.30 -6.70
N HIS A 16 -3.83 0.20 -7.40
CA HIS A 16 -5.16 -0.35 -7.45
C HIS A 16 -5.41 -1.17 -6.19
N GLU A 17 -6.46 -0.81 -5.44
CA GLU A 17 -6.85 -1.50 -4.20
C GLU A 17 -6.97 -3.02 -4.41
N ALA A 18 -7.65 -3.43 -5.48
CA ALA A 18 -7.85 -4.84 -5.80
C ALA A 18 -6.53 -5.59 -6.00
N VAL A 19 -5.54 -4.97 -6.66
CA VAL A 19 -4.23 -5.58 -6.94
C VAL A 19 -3.44 -5.77 -5.66
N ILE A 20 -3.29 -4.72 -4.85
CA ILE A 20 -2.51 -4.80 -3.60
C ILE A 20 -3.20 -5.67 -2.54
N CYS A 21 -4.54 -5.63 -2.46
CA CYS A 21 -5.31 -6.51 -1.57
C CYS A 21 -5.26 -7.97 -2.01
N ASN A 22 -5.11 -8.25 -3.31
CA ASN A 22 -4.92 -9.60 -3.80
C ASN A 22 -3.50 -10.10 -3.54
N ALA A 23 -2.50 -9.21 -3.67
CA ALA A 23 -1.10 -9.53 -3.42
C ALA A 23 -0.78 -9.79 -1.94
N SER A 24 -1.46 -9.11 -1.01
CA SER A 24 -1.22 -9.32 0.41
C SER A 24 -2.47 -9.13 1.27
N LYS A 25 -2.67 -10.10 2.17
CA LYS A 25 -3.78 -10.12 3.12
C LYS A 25 -3.71 -8.95 4.10
N TYR A 26 -2.51 -8.46 4.41
CA TYR A 26 -2.32 -7.30 5.28
C TYR A 26 -3.01 -6.05 4.71
N PHE A 27 -2.74 -5.72 3.44
CA PHE A 27 -3.40 -4.59 2.77
C PHE A 27 -4.90 -4.84 2.58
N LYS A 28 -5.30 -6.09 2.37
CA LYS A 28 -6.72 -6.46 2.31
C LYS A 28 -7.45 -6.15 3.61
N ASP A 29 -6.90 -6.55 4.74
CA ASP A 29 -7.47 -6.27 6.06
C ASP A 29 -7.39 -4.76 6.39
N ALA A 30 -6.32 -4.05 6.01
CA ALA A 30 -6.22 -2.61 6.21
C ALA A 30 -7.28 -1.82 5.40
N PHE A 31 -7.44 -2.11 4.11
CA PHE A 31 -8.36 -1.38 3.22
C PHE A 31 -9.80 -1.88 3.24
N ARG A 32 -10.06 -3.12 3.69
CA ARG A 32 -11.41 -3.73 3.70
C ARG A 32 -11.89 -4.18 5.08
N GLY A 33 -11.04 -4.17 6.09
CA GLY A 33 -11.38 -4.58 7.46
C GLY A 33 -12.08 -3.52 8.30
N GLY A 34 -12.31 -2.32 7.75
CA GLY A 34 -13.01 -1.23 8.46
C GLY A 34 -12.12 -0.31 9.29
N PHE A 35 -10.79 -0.37 9.11
CA PHE A 35 -9.85 0.58 9.70
C PHE A 35 -9.96 1.98 9.05
N ALA A 36 -9.31 2.99 9.65
CA ALA A 36 -9.33 4.36 9.13
C ALA A 36 -8.79 4.44 7.68
N GLU A 37 -7.84 3.56 7.35
CA GLU A 37 -7.27 3.41 6.00
C GLU A 37 -8.31 2.90 4.98
N ALA A 38 -9.36 2.19 5.40
CA ALA A 38 -10.44 1.76 4.50
C ALA A 38 -11.27 2.94 3.97
N SER A 39 -11.46 3.98 4.80
CA SER A 39 -12.14 5.23 4.43
C SER A 39 -11.20 6.23 3.76
N SER A 40 -9.99 6.42 4.28
CA SER A 40 -9.03 7.38 3.72
C SER A 40 -8.36 6.87 2.43
N LYS A 41 -8.35 5.56 2.20
CA LYS A 41 -7.60 4.90 1.10
C LYS A 41 -6.11 5.27 1.08
N ILE A 42 -5.56 5.67 2.23
CA ILE A 42 -4.16 6.06 2.40
C ILE A 42 -3.55 5.18 3.49
N MET A 43 -2.38 4.61 3.23
CA MET A 43 -1.62 3.81 4.18
C MET A 43 -0.21 4.38 4.35
N HIS A 44 0.28 4.40 5.58
CA HIS A 44 1.59 4.95 5.91
C HIS A 44 2.50 3.83 6.42
N LEU A 45 3.56 3.55 5.68
CA LEU A 45 4.60 2.56 5.98
C LEU A 45 5.90 3.30 6.26
N THR A 46 5.97 4.00 7.40
CA THR A 46 7.10 4.88 7.72
C THR A 46 8.40 4.14 8.02
N GLU A 47 8.32 2.85 8.34
CA GLU A 47 9.46 1.99 8.69
C GLU A 47 10.01 1.20 7.48
N ASP A 48 9.21 1.07 6.43
CA ASP A 48 9.57 0.31 5.24
C ASP A 48 10.46 1.12 4.29
N ASP A 49 11.28 0.39 3.53
CA ASP A 49 12.20 0.99 2.58
C ASP A 49 11.52 1.25 1.23
N PRO A 50 11.58 2.49 0.69
CA PRO A 50 10.90 2.86 -0.55
C PRO A 50 11.38 2.04 -1.77
N ASP A 51 12.65 1.62 -1.80
CA ASP A 51 13.19 0.86 -2.92
C ASP A 51 12.70 -0.59 -2.92
N VAL A 52 12.51 -1.18 -1.73
CA VAL A 52 11.91 -2.51 -1.56
C VAL A 52 10.44 -2.47 -1.97
N PHE A 53 9.71 -1.46 -1.52
CA PHE A 53 8.30 -1.32 -1.87
C PHE A 53 8.09 -1.12 -3.38
N LYS A 54 8.99 -0.39 -4.05
CA LYS A 54 8.97 -0.25 -5.52
C LYS A 54 9.08 -1.61 -6.22
N LYS A 55 9.98 -2.50 -5.78
CA LYS A 55 10.11 -3.85 -6.33
C LYS A 55 8.85 -4.70 -6.08
N PHE A 56 8.24 -4.56 -4.91
CA PHE A 56 6.96 -5.19 -4.61
C PHE A 56 5.85 -4.69 -5.53
N VAL A 57 5.76 -3.38 -5.76
CA VAL A 57 4.79 -2.79 -6.71
C VAL A 57 5.01 -3.33 -8.12
N ASP A 58 6.25 -3.37 -8.62
CA ASP A 58 6.55 -3.94 -9.93
C ASP A 58 6.08 -5.40 -10.03
N TYR A 59 6.35 -6.20 -8.99
CA TYR A 59 5.94 -7.61 -8.93
C TYR A 59 4.43 -7.81 -9.01
N ILE A 60 3.62 -6.99 -8.31
CA ILE A 60 2.16 -7.17 -8.25
C ILE A 60 1.43 -6.65 -9.51
N TYR A 61 2.10 -5.86 -10.35
CA TYR A 61 1.57 -5.35 -11.62
C TYR A 61 2.05 -6.13 -12.85
N ARG A 62 2.91 -7.13 -12.64
CA ARG A 62 3.47 -7.96 -13.70
C ARG A 62 2.63 -9.21 -13.99
#